data_AF-A0A520I5K8-F1
#
_entry.id   AF-A0A520I5K8-F1
#
_cell.length_a   1.000
_cell.length_b   1.000
_cell.length_c   1.000
_cell.angle_alpha   90.00
_cell.angle_beta   90.00
_cell.angle_gamma   90.00
#
_symmetry.space_group_name_H-M   'P 1'
#
loop_
_entity.id
_entity.type
_entity.pdbx_description
1 polymer ?
#
loop_
_entity_poly.entity_id
_entity_poly.type
_entity_poly.pdbx_seq_one_letter_code
_entity_poly.pdbx_strand_id
1 'polypeptide(L)'
;MPMETQQVVTLVIVVILVLIIACLFIVIVTGFANQRERKYVLEKKTMENNFQKEILTTQLEIQEQTLKTISEEIHDNIGQILSLAKIKLATIPPHEDNAGTTLVSETRELIGKAIQDLRDLSKIISPDYVIEMGLTR
;
A
#
# COMPACT_ATOMS: atom_id res chain seq x y z
N MET A 1 -57.26 -33.98 55.24
CA MET A 1 -57.13 -32.72 54.47
C MET A 1 -55.72 -32.07 54.43
N PRO A 2 -54.70 -32.39 55.27
CA PRO A 2 -53.37 -31.77 55.12
C PRO A 2 -52.48 -32.42 54.04
N MET A 3 -52.80 -33.64 53.62
CA MET A 3 -51.98 -34.41 52.66
C MET A 3 -52.12 -33.90 51.22
N GLU A 4 -53.28 -33.35 50.84
CA GLU A 4 -53.48 -32.74 49.52
C GLU A 4 -52.74 -31.40 49.37
N THR A 5 -52.69 -30.60 50.45
CA THR A 5 -51.99 -29.30 50.45
C THR A 5 -50.47 -29.47 50.26
N GLN A 6 -49.87 -30.50 50.85
CA GLN A 6 -48.44 -30.80 50.66
C GLN A 6 -48.11 -31.22 49.22
N GLN A 7 -48.97 -32.01 48.58
CA GLN A 7 -48.77 -32.42 47.19
C GLN A 7 -48.79 -31.23 46.24
N VAL A 8 -49.74 -30.30 46.42
CA VAL A 8 -49.84 -29.08 45.60
C VAL A 8 -48.60 -28.20 45.79
N VAL A 9 -48.15 -27.97 47.03
CA VAL A 9 -46.95 -27.16 47.30
C VAL A 9 -45.70 -27.78 46.66
N THR A 10 -45.55 -29.11 46.74
CA THR A 10 -44.41 -29.81 46.13
C THR A 10 -44.41 -29.66 44.61
N LEU A 11 -45.57 -29.79 43.98
CA LEU A 11 -45.72 -29.63 42.52
C LEU A 11 -45.36 -28.20 42.08
N VAL A 12 -45.81 -27.19 42.82
CA VAL A 12 -45.46 -25.78 42.54
C VAL A 12 -43.95 -25.55 42.61
N ILE A 13 -43.27 -26.09 43.63
CA ILE A 13 -41.81 -25.96 43.77
C ILE A 13 -41.08 -26.61 42.59
N VAL A 14 -41.51 -27.81 42.18
CA VAL A 14 -40.91 -28.52 41.04
C VAL A 14 -41.08 -27.72 39.75
N VAL A 15 -42.27 -27.17 39.50
CA VAL A 15 -42.53 -26.35 38.29
C VAL A 15 -41.64 -25.12 38.27
N ILE A 16 -41.51 -24.40 39.39
CA ILE A 16 -40.63 -23.22 39.48
C ILE A 16 -39.18 -23.62 39.22
N LEU A 17 -38.72 -24.73 39.80
CA LEU A 17 -37.35 -25.22 39.62
C LEU A 17 -37.06 -25.56 38.15
N VAL A 18 -38.00 -26.23 37.48
CA VAL A 18 -37.90 -26.54 36.04
C VAL A 18 -37.85 -25.27 35.19
N LEU A 19 -38.67 -24.26 35.50
CA LEU A 19 -38.66 -22.98 34.80
C LEU A 19 -37.34 -22.21 34.98
N ILE A 20 -36.76 -22.25 36.19
CA ILE A 20 -35.45 -21.64 36.47
C ILE A 20 -34.36 -22.33 35.65
N ILE A 21 -34.35 -23.67 35.63
CA ILE A 21 -33.37 -24.45 34.85
C ILE A 21 -33.51 -24.14 33.36
N ALA A 22 -34.74 -24.08 32.84
CA ALA A 22 -35.00 -23.73 31.45
C ALA A 22 -34.50 -22.31 31.12
N CYS A 23 -34.75 -21.34 32.00
CA CYS A 23 -34.29 -19.96 31.83
C CYS A 23 -32.75 -19.88 31.83
N LEU A 24 -32.09 -20.54 32.77
CA LEU A 24 -30.62 -20.62 32.83
C LEU A 24 -30.04 -21.29 31.58
N PHE A 25 -30.66 -22.38 31.12
CA PHE A 25 -30.25 -23.07 29.90
C PHE A 25 -30.31 -22.14 28.68
N ILE A 26 -31.41 -21.39 28.51
CA ILE A 26 -31.56 -20.41 27.43
C ILE A 26 -30.44 -19.37 27.53
N VAL A 27 -30.24 -18.75 28.70
CA VAL A 27 -29.21 -17.71 28.90
C VAL A 27 -27.81 -18.22 28.56
N ILE A 28 -27.45 -19.45 28.97
CA ILE A 28 -26.15 -20.04 28.68
C ILE A 28 -25.96 -20.26 27.17
N VAL A 29 -26.96 -20.85 26.51
CA VAL A 29 -26.90 -21.13 25.06
C VAL A 29 -26.79 -19.83 24.27
N THR A 30 -27.61 -18.82 24.55
CA THR A 30 -27.55 -17.53 23.86
C THR A 30 -26.24 -16.81 24.16
N GLY A 31 -25.75 -16.87 25.40
CA GLY A 31 -24.46 -16.29 25.79
C GLY A 31 -23.28 -16.91 25.04
N PHE A 32 -23.26 -18.23 24.88
CA PHE A 32 -22.23 -18.92 24.11
C PHE A 32 -22.32 -18.63 22.61
N ALA A 33 -23.53 -18.61 22.04
CA ALA A 33 -23.77 -18.26 20.64
C ALA A 33 -23.27 -16.84 20.34
N ASN A 34 -23.66 -15.86 21.16
CA ASN A 34 -23.25 -14.45 21.01
C ASN A 34 -21.74 -14.30 21.11
N GLN A 35 -21.07 -15.01 22.02
CA GLN A 35 -19.61 -14.97 22.11
C GLN A 35 -18.93 -15.52 20.86
N ARG A 36 -19.45 -16.61 20.29
CA ARG A 36 -18.92 -17.20 19.06
C ARG A 36 -19.10 -16.26 17.87
N GLU A 37 -20.27 -15.66 17.73
CA GLU A 37 -20.54 -14.67 16.68
C GLU A 37 -19.63 -13.45 16.80
N ARG A 38 -19.45 -12.90 18.00
CA ARG A 38 -18.54 -11.77 18.22
C ARG A 38 -17.10 -12.08 17.83
N LYS A 39 -16.59 -13.26 18.20
CA LYS A 39 -15.25 -13.71 17.79
C LYS A 39 -15.14 -13.83 16.28
N TYR A 40 -16.13 -14.47 15.64
CA TYR A 40 -16.16 -14.63 14.19
C TYR A 40 -16.16 -13.27 13.45
N VAL A 41 -16.97 -12.31 13.89
CA VAL A 41 -17.02 -10.97 13.30
C VAL A 41 -15.70 -10.21 13.49
N LEU A 42 -15.07 -10.34 14.67
CA LEU A 42 -13.77 -9.72 14.93
C LEU A 42 -12.65 -10.32 14.08
N GLU A 43 -12.59 -11.65 13.99
CA GLU A 43 -11.63 -12.37 13.15
C GLU A 43 -11.80 -11.98 11.68
N LYS A 44 -13.05 -11.97 11.17
CA LYS A 44 -13.35 -11.54 9.80
C LYS A 44 -12.90 -10.10 9.54
N LYS A 45 -13.22 -9.17 10.43
CA LYS A 45 -12.80 -7.76 10.31
C LYS A 45 -11.28 -7.61 10.33
N THR A 46 -10.60 -8.41 11.14
CA THR A 46 -9.12 -8.40 11.22
C THR A 46 -8.51 -8.95 9.94
N MET A 47 -9.06 -10.03 9.41
CA MET A 47 -8.64 -10.61 8.13
C MET A 47 -8.84 -9.62 6.97
N GLU A 48 -10.00 -8.95 6.90
CA GLU A 48 -10.27 -7.91 5.90
C GLU A 48 -9.30 -6.73 6.03
N ASN A 49 -9.02 -6.28 7.26
CA ASN A 49 -8.07 -5.20 7.49
C ASN A 49 -6.65 -5.57 7.06
N ASN A 50 -6.19 -6.78 7.42
CA ASN A 50 -4.88 -7.27 7.03
C ASN A 50 -4.77 -7.45 5.51
N PHE A 51 -5.82 -7.96 4.86
CA PHE A 51 -5.87 -8.09 3.41
C PHE A 51 -5.77 -6.72 2.71
N GLN A 52 -6.50 -5.71 3.19
CA GLN A 52 -6.41 -4.35 2.64
C GLN A 52 -5.04 -3.72 2.85
N LYS A 53 -4.42 -3.96 4.02
CA LYS A 53 -3.05 -3.53 4.29
C LYS A 53 -2.06 -4.18 3.33
N GLU A 54 -2.16 -5.49 3.13
CA GLU A 54 -1.28 -6.23 2.22
C GLU A 54 -1.39 -5.66 0.80
N ILE A 55 -2.61 -5.43 0.30
CA ILE A 55 -2.82 -4.80 -1.02
C ILE A 55 -2.13 -3.44 -1.11
N LEU A 56 -2.30 -2.60 -0.09
CA LEU A 56 -1.69 -1.27 -0.09
C LEU A 56 -0.16 -1.36 -0.07
N THR A 57 0.39 -2.22 0.78
CA THR A 57 1.84 -2.46 0.84
C THR A 57 2.37 -2.95 -0.50
N THR A 58 1.74 -3.95 -1.12
CA THR A 58 2.15 -4.45 -2.44
C THR A 58 2.05 -3.36 -3.51
N GLN A 59 1.03 -2.50 -3.47
CA GLN A 59 0.93 -1.37 -4.42
C GLN A 59 2.07 -0.38 -4.24
N LEU A 60 2.45 -0.06 -3.00
CA LEU A 60 3.59 0.79 -2.70
C LEU A 60 4.91 0.17 -3.17
N GLU A 61 5.14 -1.12 -2.89
CA GLU A 61 6.32 -1.85 -3.36
C GLU A 61 6.42 -1.86 -4.89
N ILE A 62 5.30 -2.13 -5.59
CA ILE A 62 5.24 -2.06 -7.06
C ILE A 62 5.55 -0.65 -7.55
N GLN A 63 5.01 0.38 -6.88
CA GLN A 63 5.25 1.78 -7.24
C GLN A 63 6.73 2.14 -7.05
N GLU A 64 7.32 1.81 -5.90
CA GLU A 64 8.73 2.05 -5.62
C GLU A 64 9.64 1.35 -6.65
N GLN A 65 9.37 0.08 -6.93
CA GLN A 65 10.12 -0.67 -7.93
C GLN A 65 9.97 -0.06 -9.32
N THR A 66 8.77 0.37 -9.70
CA THR A 66 8.51 1.02 -11.00
C THR A 66 9.27 2.34 -11.12
N LEU A 67 9.25 3.18 -10.08
CA LEU A 67 9.97 4.46 -10.07
C LEU A 67 11.48 4.25 -10.12
N LYS A 68 11.99 3.24 -9.42
CA LYS A 68 13.39 2.84 -9.50
C LYS A 68 13.79 2.42 -10.91
N THR A 69 13.02 1.52 -11.54
CA THR A 69 13.27 1.09 -12.92
C THR A 69 13.21 2.26 -13.90
N ILE A 70 12.25 3.19 -13.74
CA ILE A 70 12.19 4.39 -14.57
C ILE A 70 13.45 5.25 -14.40
N SER A 71 13.90 5.48 -13.17
CA SER A 71 15.10 6.25 -12.90
C SER A 71 16.35 5.63 -13.53
N GLU A 72 16.50 4.30 -13.43
CA GLU A 72 17.61 3.55 -14.05
C GLU A 72 17.57 3.67 -15.58
N GLU A 73 16.42 3.45 -16.23
CA GLU A 73 16.26 3.57 -17.68
C GLU A 73 16.53 4.99 -18.19
N ILE A 74 16.13 6.01 -17.42
CA ILE A 74 16.41 7.41 -17.76
C ILE A 74 17.93 7.67 -17.76
N HIS A 75 18.63 7.26 -16.70
CA HIS A 75 20.07 7.47 -16.59
C HIS A 75 20.86 6.70 -17.67
N ASP A 76 20.54 5.42 -17.84
CA ASP A 76 21.33 4.51 -18.67
C ASP A 76 20.95 4.61 -20.14
N ASN A 77 19.68 4.70 -20.49
CA ASN A 77 19.29 4.71 -21.90
C ASN A 77 19.26 6.15 -22.46
N ILE A 78 18.44 7.01 -21.86
CA ILE A 78 18.23 8.38 -22.38
C ILE A 78 19.49 9.24 -22.16
N GLY A 79 20.10 9.17 -20.98
CA GLY A 79 21.34 9.89 -20.66
C GLY A 79 22.51 9.52 -21.59
N GLN A 80 22.66 8.22 -21.92
CA GLN A 80 23.71 7.76 -22.82
C GLN A 80 23.45 8.17 -24.29
N ILE A 81 22.21 8.06 -24.78
CA ILE A 81 21.84 8.49 -26.15
C ILE A 81 22.11 9.98 -26.35
N LEU A 82 21.71 10.83 -25.39
CA LEU A 82 21.96 12.26 -25.46
C LEU A 82 23.45 12.59 -25.36
N SER A 83 24.21 11.87 -24.53
CA SER A 83 25.65 12.01 -24.46
C SER A 83 26.33 11.65 -25.78
N LEU A 84 25.90 10.57 -26.44
CA LEU A 84 26.37 10.19 -27.77
C LEU A 84 26.01 11.24 -28.83
N ALA A 85 24.79 11.78 -28.79
CA ALA A 85 24.38 12.86 -29.68
C ALA A 85 25.26 14.11 -29.51
N LYS A 86 25.56 14.49 -28.26
CA LYS A 86 26.49 15.58 -27.92
C LYS A 86 27.90 15.34 -28.46
N ILE A 87 28.41 14.10 -28.37
CA ILE A 87 29.72 13.71 -28.93
C ILE A 87 29.69 13.80 -30.46
N LYS A 88 28.65 13.27 -31.12
CA LYS A 88 28.51 13.34 -32.59
C LYS A 88 28.49 14.77 -33.09
N LEU A 89 27.74 15.66 -32.43
CA LEU A 89 27.74 17.10 -32.76
C LEU A 89 29.14 17.73 -32.57
N ALA A 90 29.90 17.30 -31.56
CA ALA A 90 31.26 17.79 -31.33
C ALA A 90 32.26 17.34 -32.41
N THR A 91 31.95 16.30 -33.19
CA THR A 91 32.79 15.82 -34.30
C THR A 91 32.48 16.48 -35.65
N ILE A 92 31.44 17.30 -35.73
CA ILE A 92 31.10 18.04 -36.96
C ILE A 92 32.14 19.14 -37.16
N PRO A 93 32.85 19.19 -38.31
CA PRO A 93 33.80 20.24 -38.59
C PRO A 93 33.09 21.60 -38.76
N PRO A 94 33.74 22.72 -38.39
CA PRO A 94 33.16 24.05 -38.60
C PRO A 94 32.86 24.26 -40.09
N HIS A 95 31.65 24.78 -40.37
CA HIS A 95 31.22 25.11 -41.72
C HIS A 95 31.89 26.41 -42.20
N GLU A 96 32.09 26.57 -43.51
CA GLU A 96 32.60 27.82 -44.11
C GLU A 96 31.67 29.02 -43.85
N ASP A 97 30.39 28.77 -43.58
CA ASP A 97 29.42 29.76 -43.10
C ASP A 97 29.34 29.72 -41.56
N ASN A 98 29.55 30.89 -40.93
CA ASN A 98 29.41 31.11 -39.49
C ASN A 98 28.06 30.65 -38.94
N ALA A 99 26.97 30.75 -39.71
CA ALA A 99 25.63 30.38 -39.25
C ALA A 99 25.52 28.87 -38.91
N GLY A 100 26.14 28.00 -39.71
CA GLY A 100 26.13 26.54 -39.47
C GLY A 100 26.93 26.15 -38.23
N THR A 101 28.07 26.81 -38.00
CA THR A 101 28.90 26.60 -36.81
C THR A 101 28.18 27.04 -35.53
N THR A 102 27.48 28.17 -35.57
CA THR A 102 26.66 28.66 -34.45
C THR A 102 25.50 27.70 -34.13
N LEU A 103 24.75 27.23 -35.13
CA LEU A 103 23.63 26.30 -34.93
C LEU A 103 24.06 24.98 -34.28
N VAL A 104 25.21 24.42 -34.68
CA VAL A 104 25.77 23.19 -34.07
C VAL A 104 26.15 23.43 -32.60
N SER A 105 26.73 24.60 -32.29
CA SER A 105 27.07 24.98 -30.92
C SER A 105 25.82 25.11 -30.04
N GLU A 106 24.80 25.83 -30.51
CA GLU A 106 23.52 26.00 -29.79
C GLU A 106 22.82 24.65 -29.56
N THR A 107 22.80 23.78 -30.57
CA THR A 107 22.21 22.43 -30.44
C THR A 107 22.96 21.59 -29.40
N ARG A 108 24.29 21.71 -29.35
CA ARG A 108 25.12 21.03 -28.34
C ARG A 108 24.83 21.51 -26.93
N GLU A 109 24.59 22.81 -26.75
CA GLU A 109 24.22 23.40 -25.47
C GLU A 109 22.82 22.93 -25.01
N LEU A 110 21.83 22.94 -25.92
CA LEU A 110 20.48 22.44 -25.65
C LEU A 110 20.48 20.97 -25.24
N ILE A 111 21.26 20.12 -25.90
CA ILE A 111 21.43 18.71 -25.49
C ILE A 111 22.11 18.61 -24.12
N GLY A 112 23.12 19.45 -23.87
CA GLY A 112 23.77 19.52 -22.56
C GLY A 112 22.79 19.86 -21.43
N LYS A 113 21.91 20.84 -21.66
CA LYS A 113 20.84 21.21 -20.74
C LYS A 113 19.83 20.08 -20.57
N ALA A 114 19.40 19.43 -21.65
CA ALA A 114 18.48 18.30 -21.59
C ALA A 114 19.03 17.12 -20.78
N ILE A 115 20.34 16.81 -20.90
CA ILE A 115 21.00 15.79 -20.07
C ILE A 115 20.95 16.17 -18.59
N GLN A 116 21.21 17.44 -18.26
CA GLN A 116 21.21 17.91 -16.89
C GLN A 116 19.80 17.88 -16.29
N ASP A 117 18.81 18.43 -16.99
CA ASP A 117 17.41 18.45 -16.57
C ASP A 117 16.87 17.01 -16.34
N LEU A 118 17.27 16.07 -17.21
CA LEU A 118 16.89 14.65 -17.11
C LEU A 118 17.57 13.94 -15.92
N ARG A 119 18.84 14.26 -15.65
CA ARG A 119 19.57 13.73 -14.50
C ARG A 119 18.99 14.22 -13.17
N ASP A 120 18.56 15.49 -13.13
CA ASP A 120 17.92 16.06 -11.96
C ASP A 120 16.53 15.45 -11.74
N LEU A 121 15.77 15.20 -12.82
CA LEU A 121 14.49 14.49 -12.76
C LEU A 121 14.64 13.04 -12.27
N SER A 122 15.64 12.29 -12.79
CA SER A 122 15.93 10.92 -12.35
C SER A 122 16.24 10.86 -10.86
N LYS A 123 17.03 11.80 -10.32
CA LYS A 123 17.29 11.88 -8.87
C LYS A 123 16.02 12.11 -8.07
N ILE A 124 15.16 13.04 -8.47
CA ILE A 124 13.91 13.35 -7.73
C ILE A 124 12.95 12.16 -7.70
N ILE A 125 12.92 11.36 -8.78
CA ILE A 125 12.04 10.20 -8.93
C ILE A 125 12.58 8.97 -8.20
N SER A 126 13.90 8.88 -8.01
CA SER A 126 14.53 7.74 -7.35
C SER A 126 14.08 7.61 -5.88
N PRO A 127 13.51 6.47 -5.46
CA PRO A 127 13.12 6.24 -4.07
C PRO A 127 14.27 6.46 -3.08
N ASP A 128 15.50 6.13 -3.48
CA ASP A 128 16.71 6.27 -2.66
C ASP A 128 17.01 7.73 -2.30
N TYR A 129 16.70 8.68 -3.19
CA TYR A 129 16.93 10.11 -2.97
C TYR A 129 15.91 10.71 -1.98
N VAL A 130 14.67 10.20 -1.98
CA VAL A 130 13.64 10.61 -1.02
C VAL A 130 14.01 10.16 0.40
N ILE A 131 14.59 8.97 0.54
CA ILE A 131 15.08 8.43 1.81
C ILE A 131 16.28 9.25 2.32
N GLU A 132 17.22 9.63 1.45
CA GLU A 132 18.42 10.39 1.79
C GLU A 132 18.12 11.84 2.24
N MET A 133 17.00 12.43 1.77
CA MET A 133 16.51 13.74 2.23
C MET A 133 15.78 13.72 3.60
N GLY A 134 15.68 12.56 4.26
CA GLY A 134 15.17 12.46 5.64
C GLY A 134 13.66 12.72 5.77
N LEU A 135 12.88 12.55 4.69
CA LEU A 135 11.45 12.84 4.66
C LEU A 135 10.53 11.68 5.06
N THR A 136 11.08 10.61 5.63
CA THR A 136 10.28 9.54 6.25
C THR A 136 10.55 9.50 7.76
N ARG A 137 9.62 10.09 8.52
CA ARG A 137 9.37 9.75 9.93
C ARG A 137 8.22 8.77 10.00
#